data_AF-A0A2E9I0C0-F1
#
_entry.id   AF-A0A2E9I0C0-F1
#
_cell.length_a   1.000
_cell.length_b   1.000
_cell.length_c   1.000
_cell.angle_alpha   90.00
_cell.angle_beta   90.00
_cell.angle_gamma   90.00
#
_symmetry.space_group_name_H-M   'P 1'
#
loop_
_entity.id
_entity.type
_entity.pdbx_description
1 polymer ?
#
loop_
_entity_poly.entity_id
_entity_poly.type
_entity_poly.pdbx_seq_one_letter_code
_entity_poly.pdbx_strand_id
1 'polypeptide(L)'
;MNPFDMWVNMTRLAVMAAEAQAVISMRMLGMAGIWSVSPRENSMMVNEKAQRFPEAMTAAARAVMRGGDPLAAAIKPLQRQTRANVLRLAKRGPQKVF
;
A
#
# COMPACT_ATOMS: atom_id res chain seq x y z
N MET A 1 19.71 -6.28 14.38
CA MET A 1 19.41 -5.78 13.01
C MET A 1 20.72 -5.37 12.37
N ASN A 2 21.04 -5.89 11.19
CA ASN A 2 22.22 -5.46 10.43
C ASN A 2 21.96 -4.04 9.86
N PRO A 3 22.94 -3.11 9.86
CA PRO A 3 22.81 -1.82 9.18
C PRO A 3 22.28 -1.90 7.73
N PHE A 4 22.63 -2.97 7.01
CA PHE A 4 22.11 -3.22 5.65
C PHE A 4 20.60 -3.50 5.63
N ASP A 5 20.08 -4.27 6.60
CA ASP A 5 18.64 -4.55 6.70
C ASP A 5 17.84 -3.27 6.98
N MET A 6 18.42 -2.37 7.79
CA MET A 6 17.80 -1.09 8.12
C MET A 6 17.70 -0.19 6.89
N TRP A 7 18.77 -0.13 6.08
CA TRP A 7 18.76 0.61 4.81
C TRP A 7 17.74 0.04 3.83
N VAL A 8 17.70 -1.29 3.65
CA VAL A 8 16.70 -1.96 2.79
C VAL A 8 15.27 -1.68 3.25
N ASN A 9 15.01 -1.72 4.56
CA ASN A 9 13.70 -1.39 5.12
C ASN A 9 13.33 0.07 4.91
N MET A 10 14.28 1.00 5.07
CA MET A 10 14.06 2.43 4.77
C MET A 10 13.70 2.65 3.30
N THR A 11 14.41 2.00 2.37
CA THR A 11 14.08 2.07 0.94
C THR A 11 12.68 1.51 0.66
N ARG A 12 12.29 0.38 1.28
CA ARG A 12 10.94 -0.18 1.14
C ARG A 12 9.86 0.76 1.66
N LEU A 13 10.10 1.42 2.79
CA LEU A 13 9.20 2.43 3.34
C LEU A 13 9.08 3.64 2.40
N ALA A 14 10.19 4.13 1.85
CA ALA A 14 10.18 5.25 0.91
C ALA A 14 9.39 4.93 -0.37
N VAL A 15 9.60 3.74 -0.95
CA VAL A 15 8.82 3.27 -2.11
C VAL A 15 7.34 3.16 -1.76
N MET A 16 7.01 2.55 -0.62
CA MET A 16 5.62 2.42 -0.16
C MET A 16 4.96 3.78 0.07
N ALA A 17 5.69 4.77 0.60
CA ALA A 17 5.19 6.13 0.80
C ALA A 17 4.90 6.82 -0.55
N ALA A 18 5.79 6.65 -1.54
CA ALA A 18 5.57 7.16 -2.90
C ALA A 18 4.36 6.48 -3.57
N GLU A 19 4.23 5.16 -3.45
CA GLU A 19 3.07 4.42 -3.94
C GLU A 19 1.78 4.89 -3.26
N ALA A 20 1.80 5.14 -1.94
CA ALA A 20 0.65 5.65 -1.20
C ALA A 20 0.24 7.06 -1.67
N GLN A 21 1.21 7.94 -1.89
CA GLN A 21 0.96 9.27 -2.43
C GLN A 21 0.34 9.19 -3.83
N ALA A 22 0.82 8.30 -4.69
CA ALA A 22 0.24 8.09 -6.02
C ALA A 22 -1.22 7.60 -5.95
N VAL A 23 -1.54 6.67 -5.03
CA VAL A 23 -2.93 6.23 -4.78
C VAL A 23 -3.81 7.41 -4.38
N ILE A 24 -3.35 8.25 -3.44
CA ILE A 24 -4.09 9.43 -2.99
C ILE A 24 -4.32 10.39 -4.15
N SER A 25 -3.27 10.72 -4.91
CA SER A 25 -3.37 11.61 -6.07
C SER A 25 -4.35 11.08 -7.12
N MET A 26 -4.27 9.80 -7.50
CA MET A 26 -5.19 9.21 -8.49
C MET A 26 -6.65 9.21 -7.99
N ARG A 27 -6.88 9.03 -6.69
CA ARG A 27 -8.22 9.09 -6.10
C ARG A 27 -8.76 10.52 -6.03
N MET A 28 -7.91 11.51 -5.73
CA MET A 28 -8.25 12.93 -5.82
C MET A 28 -8.59 13.33 -7.27
N LEU A 29 -7.78 12.91 -8.24
CA LEU A 29 -8.05 13.12 -9.67
C LEU A 29 -9.34 12.42 -10.11
N GLY A 30 -9.67 11.27 -9.52
CA GLY A 30 -10.94 10.59 -9.75
C GLY A 30 -12.15 11.37 -9.24
N MET A 31 -12.06 11.97 -8.05
CA MET A 31 -13.10 12.86 -7.53
C MET A 31 -13.24 14.14 -8.37
N ALA A 32 -12.16 14.61 -8.99
CA ALA A 32 -12.18 15.73 -9.93
C ALA A 32 -12.68 15.35 -11.34
N GLY A 33 -13.01 14.07 -11.60
CA GLY A 33 -13.45 13.59 -12.92
C GLY A 33 -12.34 13.49 -13.97
N ILE A 34 -11.07 13.64 -13.57
CA ILE A 34 -9.90 13.58 -14.44
C ILE A 34 -9.42 12.14 -14.61
N TRP A 35 -9.65 11.29 -13.60
CA TRP A 35 -9.20 9.90 -13.59
C TRP A 35 -10.37 8.92 -13.48
N SER A 36 -10.31 7.80 -14.20
CA SER A 36 -11.34 6.78 -14.06
C SER A 36 -11.18 6.05 -12.71
N VAL A 37 -12.07 6.30 -11.77
CA VAL A 37 -12.13 5.61 -10.48
C VAL A 37 -13.53 5.01 -10.29
N SER A 38 -13.59 3.71 -9.98
CA SER A 38 -14.88 3.04 -9.74
C SER A 38 -15.44 3.41 -8.37
N PRO A 39 -16.76 3.54 -8.19
CA PRO A 39 -17.39 3.65 -6.87
C PRO A 39 -17.00 2.52 -5.91
N ARG A 40 -16.65 1.34 -6.45
CA ARG A 40 -16.15 0.19 -5.69
C ARG A 40 -14.76 0.42 -5.07
N GLU A 41 -13.95 1.35 -5.58
CA GLU A 41 -12.64 1.66 -4.97
C GLU A 41 -12.78 2.28 -3.57
N ASN A 42 -13.85 3.06 -3.33
CA ASN A 42 -14.09 3.66 -2.03
C ASN A 42 -14.53 2.61 -1.00
N SER A 43 -15.42 1.70 -1.37
CA SER A 43 -15.86 0.61 -0.47
C SER A 43 -14.75 -0.42 -0.21
N MET A 44 -13.92 -0.71 -1.22
CA MET A 44 -12.75 -1.58 -1.06
C MET A 44 -11.72 -0.97 -0.10
N MET A 45 -11.52 0.35 -0.09
CA MET A 45 -10.52 0.98 0.79
C MET A 45 -10.75 0.69 2.28
N VAL A 46 -12.01 0.71 2.73
CA VAL A 46 -12.36 0.46 4.13
C VAL A 46 -12.16 -1.01 4.48
N ASN A 47 -12.63 -1.91 3.61
CA ASN A 47 -12.44 -3.35 3.79
C ASN A 47 -10.96 -3.75 3.77
N GLU A 48 -10.16 -3.16 2.90
CA GLU A 48 -8.73 -3.42 2.80
C GLU A 48 -7.98 -3.00 4.07
N LYS A 49 -8.32 -1.83 4.66
CA LYS A 49 -7.71 -1.40 5.93
C LYS A 49 -8.06 -2.35 7.08
N ALA A 50 -9.32 -2.77 7.17
CA ALA A 50 -9.80 -3.65 8.23
C ALA A 50 -9.17 -5.06 8.16
N GLN A 51 -8.91 -5.58 6.96
CA GLN A 51 -8.35 -6.92 6.78
C GLN A 51 -6.81 -6.96 6.87
N ARG A 52 -6.12 -5.94 6.34
CA ARG A 52 -4.65 -5.99 6.19
C ARG A 52 -3.88 -5.50 7.40
N PHE A 53 -4.48 -4.64 8.23
CA PHE A 53 -3.82 -4.18 9.47
C PHE A 53 -3.61 -5.34 10.46
N PRO A 54 -4.59 -6.23 10.73
CA PRO A 54 -4.36 -7.45 11.50
C PRO A 54 -3.32 -8.40 10.89
N GLU A 55 -3.26 -8.51 9.55
CA GLU A 55 -2.21 -9.30 8.87
C GLU A 55 -0.80 -8.74 9.13
N ALA A 56 -0.63 -7.42 9.10
CA ALA A 56 0.65 -6.78 9.42
C ALA A 56 1.05 -6.99 10.88
N MET A 57 0.09 -6.86 11.81
CA MET A 57 0.32 -7.10 13.24
C MET A 57 0.68 -8.56 13.54
N THR A 58 -0.02 -9.51 12.94
CA THR A 58 0.28 -10.95 13.11
C THR A 58 1.63 -11.33 12.48
N ALA A 59 2.00 -10.74 11.34
CA ALA A 59 3.30 -10.94 10.72
C ALA A 59 4.43 -10.38 11.60
N ALA A 60 4.25 -9.18 12.17
CA ALA A 60 5.18 -8.60 13.14
C ALA A 60 5.35 -9.49 14.37
N ALA A 61 4.24 -9.92 14.98
CA ALA A 61 4.25 -10.78 16.17
C ALA A 61 4.97 -12.13 15.89
N ARG A 62 4.72 -12.74 14.73
CA ARG A 62 5.43 -13.97 14.31
C ARG A 62 6.93 -13.76 14.10
N ALA A 63 7.34 -12.60 13.61
CA ALA A 63 8.74 -12.28 13.45
C ALA A 63 9.43 -12.09 14.81
N VAL A 64 8.80 -11.40 15.77
CA VAL A 64 9.30 -11.32 17.15
C VAL A 64 9.49 -12.72 17.75
N MET A 65 8.47 -13.58 17.67
CA MET A 65 8.54 -14.95 18.21
C MET A 65 9.65 -15.81 17.57
N ARG A 66 10.06 -15.49 16.34
CA ARG A 66 11.12 -16.20 15.60
C ARG A 66 12.49 -15.53 15.70
N GLY A 67 12.62 -14.47 16.52
CA GLY A 67 13.85 -13.68 16.62
C GLY A 67 14.21 -12.90 15.35
N GLY A 68 13.24 -12.69 14.46
CA GLY A 68 13.39 -11.94 13.20
C GLY A 68 13.03 -10.46 13.36
N ASP A 69 13.11 -9.71 12.26
CA ASP A 69 12.79 -8.28 12.21
C ASP A 69 11.27 -8.03 12.09
N PRO A 70 10.60 -7.54 13.16
CA PRO A 70 9.17 -7.28 13.14
C PRO A 70 8.77 -6.13 12.21
N LEU A 71 9.65 -5.16 12.00
CA LEU A 71 9.38 -4.03 11.11
C LEU A 71 9.36 -4.52 9.65
N ALA A 72 10.36 -5.30 9.24
CA ALA A 72 10.39 -5.92 7.91
C ALA A 72 9.15 -6.81 7.66
N ALA A 73 8.71 -7.56 8.69
CA ALA A 73 7.56 -8.43 8.59
C ALA A 73 6.23 -7.68 8.50
N ALA A 74 6.09 -6.54 9.17
CA ALA A 74 4.93 -5.65 9.07
C ALA A 74 4.85 -4.90 7.73
N ILE A 75 6.00 -4.48 7.19
CA ILE A 75 6.06 -3.71 5.93
C ILE A 75 5.59 -4.54 4.74
N LYS A 76 5.97 -5.82 4.68
CA LYS A 76 5.70 -6.70 3.53
C LYS A 76 4.20 -6.78 3.12
N PRO A 77 3.25 -7.05 4.03
CA PRO A 77 1.82 -7.07 3.67
C PRO A 77 1.29 -5.69 3.27
N LEU A 78 1.75 -4.61 3.92
CA LEU A 78 1.35 -3.25 3.59
C LEU A 78 1.85 -2.83 2.21
N GLN A 79 3.12 -3.08 1.91
CA GLN A 79 3.74 -2.79 0.61
C GLN A 79 3.02 -3.53 -0.54
N ARG A 80 2.69 -4.81 -0.34
CA ARG A 80 1.94 -5.59 -1.34
C ARG A 80 0.59 -4.94 -1.66
N GLN A 81 -0.09 -4.42 -0.64
CA GLN A 81 -1.38 -3.77 -0.81
C GLN A 81 -1.25 -2.44 -1.55
N THR A 82 -0.32 -1.58 -1.12
CA THR A 82 -0.12 -0.26 -1.73
C THR A 82 0.24 -0.40 -3.22
N ARG A 83 1.14 -1.34 -3.55
CA ARG A 83 1.48 -1.65 -4.94
C ARG A 83 0.30 -2.17 -5.75
N ALA A 84 -0.51 -3.07 -5.20
CA ALA A 84 -1.71 -3.56 -5.88
C ALA A 84 -2.73 -2.44 -6.15
N ASN A 85 -2.85 -1.47 -5.23
CA ASN A 85 -3.71 -0.31 -5.37
C ASN A 85 -3.21 0.63 -6.46
N VAL A 86 -1.91 0.95 -6.47
CA VAL A 86 -1.29 1.75 -7.54
C VAL A 86 -1.53 1.11 -8.89
N LEU A 87 -1.20 -0.18 -9.06
CA LEU A 87 -1.33 -0.86 -10.34
C LEU A 87 -2.79 -0.90 -10.83
N ARG A 88 -3.74 -1.11 -9.93
CA ARG A 88 -5.17 -1.14 -10.28
C ARG A 88 -5.69 0.23 -10.68
N LEU A 89 -5.32 1.29 -9.98
CA LEU A 89 -5.71 2.67 -10.34
C LEU A 89 -5.01 3.13 -11.62
N ALA A 90 -3.72 2.82 -11.78
CA ALA A 90 -2.95 3.13 -12.98
C ALA A 90 -3.54 2.45 -14.23
N LYS A 91 -4.00 1.20 -14.10
CA LYS A 91 -4.65 0.45 -15.19
C LYS A 91 -5.92 1.13 -15.73
N ARG A 92 -6.62 1.93 -14.91
CA ARG A 92 -7.84 2.62 -15.36
C ARG A 92 -7.53 3.86 -16.20
N GLY A 93 -6.44 4.54 -15.88
CA GLY A 93 -5.98 5.71 -16.62
C GLY A 93 -6.86 6.96 -16.47
N PRO A 94 -6.49 8.04 -17.17
CA PRO A 94 -7.31 9.24 -17.28
C PRO A 94 -8.70 8.91 -17.82
N GLN A 95 -9.70 9.66 -17.36
CA GLN A 95 -11.06 9.50 -17.86
C GLN A 95 -11.09 9.90 -19.34
N LYS A 96 -11.60 9.01 -20.21
CA LYS A 96 -11.81 9.33 -21.62
C LYS A 96 -12.93 10.36 -21.70
N VAL A 97 -12.60 11.59 -22.05
CA VAL A 97 -13.56 12.66 -22.34
C VAL A 97 -13.74 12.74 -23.85
N PHE A 98 -14.28 11.68 -24.48
CA PHE A 98 -14.75 11.67 -25.87
C PHE A 98 -15.80 10.55 -26.04
#